data_AF-A0A359F112-F1
#
_entry.id   AF-A0A359F112-F1
#
_cell.length_a   1.000
_cell.length_b   1.000
_cell.length_c   1.000
_cell.angle_alpha   90.00
_cell.angle_beta   90.00
_cell.angle_gamma   90.00
#
_symmetry.space_group_name_H-M   'P 1'
#
loop_
_entity.id
_entity.type
_entity.pdbx_description
1 polymer ?
#
loop_
_entity_poly.entity_id
_entity_poly.type
_entity_poly.pdbx_seq_one_letter_code
_entity_poly.pdbx_strand_id
1 'polypeptide(L)'
;MISTHSLSGSGSASTHTRIAFIQSGWHSELVNACRDGFCAELSSTPLGSIEVHLMEVPGAYEIPLHAKTCADSGIYDAVVAAGLVVDGGIYRHEFVATAVLNGLMQVQLETGVPVLSVVLTPQQFHEHTTHHEFFAQHLALKGQEAAQTCAGIVLQAAELATFLAGRSGV
;
A
#
# COMPACT_ATOMS: atom_id res chain seq x y z
N MET A 1 -7.79 -48.39 12.32
CA MET A 1 -6.47 -47.71 12.34
C MET A 1 -6.28 -47.09 10.97
N ILE A 2 -6.54 -45.78 10.83
CA ILE A 2 -6.34 -45.07 9.57
C ILE A 2 -4.96 -44.40 9.68
N SER A 3 -4.04 -44.80 8.80
CA SER A 3 -2.69 -44.24 8.72
C SER A 3 -2.74 -42.75 8.40
N THR A 4 -2.18 -41.94 9.29
CA THR A 4 -1.82 -40.56 9.04
C THR A 4 -0.63 -40.52 8.09
N HIS A 5 -0.84 -40.14 6.82
CA HIS A 5 0.26 -39.71 5.97
C HIS A 5 0.62 -38.27 6.33
N SER A 6 1.81 -38.08 6.88
CA SER A 6 2.40 -36.76 7.07
C SER A 6 2.73 -36.16 5.70
N LEU A 7 2.10 -35.03 5.36
CA LEU A 7 2.55 -34.20 4.25
C LEU A 7 3.78 -33.43 4.72
N SER A 8 4.96 -34.04 4.57
CA SER A 8 6.24 -33.33 4.61
C SER A 8 6.46 -32.67 3.24
N GLY A 9 5.82 -31.52 3.03
CA GLY A 9 6.08 -30.63 1.90
C GLY A 9 7.11 -29.59 2.30
N SER A 10 8.40 -29.90 2.11
CA SER A 10 9.47 -28.91 2.20
C SER A 10 9.45 -28.00 0.97
N GLY A 11 8.91 -26.80 1.14
CA GLY A 11 9.01 -25.73 0.16
C GLY A 11 9.13 -24.41 0.89
N SER A 12 10.28 -24.14 1.52
CA SER A 12 10.56 -22.78 1.98
C SER A 12 10.88 -21.93 0.75
N ALA A 13 9.85 -21.52 0.02
CA ALA A 13 10.00 -20.44 -0.94
C ALA A 13 10.47 -19.23 -0.14
N SER A 14 11.71 -18.81 -0.36
CA SER A 14 12.20 -17.53 0.16
C SER A 14 11.38 -16.43 -0.51
N THR A 15 10.30 -15.99 0.14
CA THR A 15 9.35 -14.99 -0.36
C THR A 15 9.94 -13.60 -0.22
N HIS A 16 10.91 -13.30 -1.08
CA HIS A 16 11.38 -11.94 -1.24
C HIS A 16 10.22 -11.09 -1.78
N THR A 17 9.67 -10.23 -0.93
CA THR A 17 8.51 -9.40 -1.20
C THR A 17 8.96 -8.04 -1.68
N ARG A 18 8.48 -7.58 -2.84
CA ARG A 18 8.78 -6.25 -3.39
C ARG A 18 7.57 -5.35 -3.33
N ILE A 19 7.73 -4.19 -2.74
CA ILE A 19 6.66 -3.21 -2.55
C ILE A 19 7.03 -1.91 -3.26
N ALA A 20 6.14 -1.43 -4.11
CA ALA A 20 6.21 -0.08 -4.64
C ALA A 20 5.51 0.87 -3.66
N PHE A 21 6.24 1.81 -3.07
CA PHE A 21 5.66 2.87 -2.23
C PHE A 21 5.70 4.19 -3.00
N ILE A 22 4.54 4.64 -3.46
CA ILE A 22 4.37 5.84 -4.29
C ILE A 22 3.78 6.95 -3.43
N GLN A 23 4.50 8.05 -3.27
CA GLN A 23 4.07 9.19 -2.46
C GLN A 23 3.89 10.47 -3.28
N SER A 24 2.93 11.30 -2.92
CA SER A 24 2.81 12.65 -3.48
C SER A 24 3.81 13.62 -2.87
N GLY A 25 4.36 14.55 -3.67
CA GLY A 25 5.26 15.61 -3.21
C GLY A 25 4.57 16.77 -2.49
N TRP A 26 3.24 16.90 -2.56
CA TRP A 26 2.49 17.91 -1.82
C TRP A 26 2.34 17.49 -0.34
N HIS A 27 2.49 18.45 0.57
CA HIS A 27 2.54 18.21 2.03
C HIS A 27 3.59 17.15 2.42
N SER A 28 4.74 17.17 1.75
CA SER A 28 5.77 16.12 1.82
C SER A 28 6.24 15.81 3.24
N GLU A 29 6.32 16.78 4.15
CA GLU A 29 6.69 16.50 5.55
C GLU A 29 5.72 15.52 6.22
N LEU A 30 4.41 15.70 6.03
CA LEU A 30 3.38 14.82 6.59
C LEU A 30 3.35 13.47 5.86
N VAL A 31 3.47 13.47 4.53
CA VAL A 31 3.49 12.23 3.74
C VAL A 31 4.75 11.42 4.04
N ASN A 32 5.88 12.06 4.29
CA ASN A 32 7.11 11.41 4.74
C ASN A 32 6.94 10.76 6.11
N ALA A 33 6.19 11.38 7.04
CA ALA A 33 5.87 10.74 8.32
C ALA A 33 5.10 9.42 8.12
N CYS A 34 4.18 9.36 7.16
CA CYS A 34 3.52 8.11 6.76
C CYS A 34 4.50 7.09 6.20
N ARG A 35 5.38 7.48 5.27
CA ARG A 35 6.42 6.59 4.73
C ARG A 35 7.31 6.03 5.83
N ASP A 36 7.76 6.87 6.75
CA ASP A 36 8.66 6.47 7.82
C ASP A 36 7.97 5.51 8.80
N GLY A 37 6.71 5.79 9.15
CA GLY A 37 5.86 4.88 9.93
C GLY A 37 5.64 3.53 9.24
N PHE A 38 5.41 3.54 7.92
CA PHE A 38 5.29 2.32 7.11
C PHE A 38 6.56 1.49 7.14
N CYS A 39 7.71 2.09 6.81
CA CYS A 39 8.99 1.39 6.76
C CYS A 39 9.42 0.84 8.13
N ALA A 40 9.17 1.60 9.21
CA ALA A 40 9.49 1.17 10.56
C ALA A 40 8.67 -0.06 10.98
N GLU A 41 7.37 -0.05 10.73
CA GLU A 41 6.48 -1.16 11.09
C GLU A 41 6.70 -2.40 10.21
N LEU A 42 7.05 -2.22 8.93
CA LEU A 42 7.27 -3.30 7.98
C LEU A 42 8.30 -4.33 8.49
N SER A 43 9.32 -3.85 9.20
CA SER A 43 10.40 -4.66 9.77
C SER A 43 9.91 -5.62 10.88
N SER A 44 8.72 -5.37 11.44
CA SER A 44 8.10 -6.20 12.49
C SER A 44 6.99 -7.11 11.95
N THR A 45 6.72 -7.08 10.64
CA THR A 45 5.71 -7.92 10.00
C THR A 45 6.21 -9.37 9.82
N PRO A 46 5.31 -10.35 9.64
CA PRO A 46 5.71 -11.74 9.38
C PRO A 46 6.24 -11.99 7.96
N LEU A 47 6.33 -10.95 7.12
CA LEU A 47 6.93 -11.09 5.79
C LEU A 47 8.42 -11.43 5.91
N GLY A 48 8.94 -12.16 4.92
CA GLY A 48 10.34 -12.58 4.87
C GLY A 48 11.28 -11.44 4.50
N SER A 49 12.13 -11.65 3.49
CA SER A 49 12.92 -10.55 2.93
C SER A 49 11.99 -9.55 2.25
N ILE A 50 12.12 -8.26 2.55
CA ILE A 50 11.29 -7.20 1.98
C ILE A 50 12.20 -6.17 1.30
N GLU A 51 11.83 -5.77 0.08
CA GLU A 51 12.40 -4.65 -0.65
C GLU A 51 11.31 -3.61 -0.90
N VAL A 52 11.55 -2.37 -0.47
CA VAL A 52 10.62 -1.25 -0.68
C VAL A 52 11.27 -0.26 -1.66
N HIS A 53 10.61 -0.05 -2.80
CA HIS A 53 10.98 1.00 -3.74
C HIS A 53 10.18 2.27 -3.45
N LEU A 54 10.86 3.28 -2.93
CA LEU A 54 10.29 4.59 -2.65
C LEU A 54 10.29 5.44 -3.92
N MET A 55 9.11 5.90 -4.33
CA MET A 55 8.92 6.73 -5.52
C MET A 55 8.08 7.95 -5.15
N GLU A 56 8.51 9.12 -5.61
CA GLU A 56 7.78 10.38 -5.42
C GLU A 56 7.20 10.85 -6.75
N VAL A 57 5.94 11.27 -6.73
CA VAL A 57 5.24 11.89 -7.86
C VAL A 57 4.84 13.33 -7.50
N PRO A 58 4.64 14.22 -8.50
CA PRO A 58 4.34 15.63 -8.23
C PRO A 58 3.15 15.84 -7.29
N GLY A 59 2.01 15.18 -7.53
CA GLY A 59 0.83 15.25 -6.68
C GLY A 59 0.06 13.93 -6.61
N ALA A 60 -1.00 13.90 -5.81
CA ALA A 60 -1.83 12.70 -5.63
C ALA A 60 -2.46 12.21 -6.95
N TYR A 61 -2.75 13.13 -7.87
CA TYR A 61 -3.41 12.83 -9.15
C TYR A 61 -2.55 11.97 -10.09
N GLU A 62 -1.22 12.02 -9.96
CA GLU A 62 -0.30 11.21 -10.77
C GLU A 62 -0.10 9.79 -10.22
N ILE A 63 -0.52 9.53 -8.97
CA ILE A 63 -0.32 8.23 -8.30
C ILE A 63 -0.97 7.07 -9.06
N PRO A 64 -2.24 7.12 -9.53
CA PRO A 64 -2.87 5.97 -10.17
C PRO A 64 -2.12 5.47 -11.42
N LEU A 65 -1.58 6.38 -12.24
CA LEU A 65 -0.81 5.99 -13.43
C LEU A 65 0.52 5.32 -13.05
N HIS A 66 1.21 5.85 -12.04
CA HIS A 66 2.43 5.22 -11.52
C HIS A 66 2.14 3.86 -10.88
N ALA A 67 1.05 3.75 -10.11
CA ALA A 67 0.61 2.51 -9.50
C ALA A 67 0.30 1.45 -10.56
N LYS A 68 -0.40 1.82 -11.63
CA LYS A 68 -0.67 0.93 -12.77
C LYS A 68 0.62 0.45 -13.42
N THR A 69 1.53 1.38 -13.70
CA THR A 69 2.82 1.06 -14.33
C THR A 69 3.63 0.09 -13.47
N CYS A 70 3.62 0.26 -12.15
CA CYS A 70 4.26 -0.66 -11.22
C CYS A 70 3.57 -2.02 -11.22
N ALA A 71 2.25 -2.06 -11.08
CA ALA A 71 1.49 -3.31 -11.06
C ALA A 71 1.67 -4.13 -12.35
N ASP A 72 1.56 -3.49 -13.52
CA ASP A 72 1.69 -4.15 -14.83
C ASP A 72 3.12 -4.66 -15.10
N SER A 73 4.14 -4.15 -14.39
CA SER A 73 5.52 -4.61 -14.57
C SER A 73 5.76 -6.05 -14.10
N GLY A 74 4.88 -6.58 -13.24
CA GLY A 74 4.98 -7.93 -12.70
C GLY A 74 6.12 -8.15 -11.70
N ILE A 75 6.83 -7.10 -11.26
CA ILE A 75 7.95 -7.21 -10.31
C ILE A 75 7.56 -6.96 -8.86
N TYR A 76 6.43 -6.29 -8.62
CA TYR A 76 5.94 -5.90 -7.30
C TYR A 76 4.80 -6.80 -6.85
N ASP A 77 4.83 -7.20 -5.58
CA ASP A 77 3.78 -7.99 -4.94
C ASP A 77 2.65 -7.11 -4.39
N ALA A 78 2.94 -5.84 -4.13
CA ALA A 78 1.97 -4.84 -3.72
C ALA A 78 2.42 -3.42 -4.07
N VAL A 79 1.44 -2.53 -4.18
CA VAL A 79 1.64 -1.09 -4.32
C VAL A 79 0.99 -0.39 -3.12
N VAL A 80 1.69 0.59 -2.55
CA VAL A 80 1.18 1.48 -1.50
C VAL A 80 1.19 2.90 -2.04
N ALA A 81 0.04 3.55 -2.02
CA ALA A 81 -0.17 4.92 -2.49
C ALA A 81 -0.35 5.86 -1.29
N ALA A 82 0.55 6.80 -1.08
CA ALA A 82 0.48 7.76 0.02
C ALA A 82 0.30 9.20 -0.48
N GLY A 83 -0.60 9.95 0.14
CA GLY A 83 -0.78 11.36 -0.18
C GLY A 83 -1.73 12.06 0.77
N LEU A 84 -1.74 13.39 0.69
CA LEU A 84 -2.65 14.21 1.47
C LEU A 84 -3.36 15.19 0.54
N VAL A 85 -4.67 15.03 0.40
CA VAL A 85 -5.51 15.89 -0.45
C VAL A 85 -6.38 16.75 0.47
N VAL A 86 -5.98 18.01 0.64
CA VAL A 86 -6.61 18.94 1.58
C VAL A 86 -7.50 19.96 0.88
N ASP A 87 -8.47 20.50 1.61
CA ASP A 87 -9.22 21.67 1.17
C ASP A 87 -8.39 22.95 1.32
N GLY A 88 -8.05 23.57 0.18
CA GLY A 88 -7.37 24.86 0.15
C GLY A 88 -8.32 26.07 0.18
N GLY A 89 -9.64 25.86 0.24
CA GLY A 89 -10.66 26.91 0.31
C GLY A 89 -10.95 27.63 -1.01
N ILE A 90 -10.24 27.32 -2.08
CA ILE A 90 -10.40 27.94 -3.41
C ILE A 90 -10.99 26.95 -4.43
N TYR A 91 -10.54 25.70 -4.41
CA TYR A 91 -10.89 24.68 -5.40
C TYR A 91 -11.45 23.42 -4.74
N ARG A 92 -12.21 22.65 -5.52
CA ARG A 92 -12.85 21.41 -5.07
C ARG A 92 -11.87 20.24 -5.08
N HIS A 93 -11.19 20.06 -3.96
CA HIS A 93 -10.23 18.97 -3.73
C HIS A 93 -10.89 17.58 -3.81
N GLU A 94 -12.20 17.46 -3.59
CA GLU A 94 -12.95 16.20 -3.61
C GLU A 94 -12.94 15.54 -4.98
N PHE A 95 -12.86 16.33 -6.07
CA PHE A 95 -12.76 15.79 -7.42
C PHE A 95 -11.43 15.07 -7.64
N VAL A 96 -10.34 15.65 -7.15
CA VAL A 96 -9.00 15.04 -7.21
C VAL A 96 -8.99 13.79 -6.34
N ALA A 97 -9.45 13.89 -5.09
CA ALA A 97 -9.52 12.76 -4.17
C ALA A 97 -10.34 11.59 -4.75
N THR A 98 -11.52 11.87 -5.28
CA THR A 98 -12.40 10.84 -5.86
C THR A 98 -11.75 10.18 -7.08
N ALA A 99 -11.14 10.97 -7.98
CA ALA A 99 -10.46 10.43 -9.16
C ALA A 99 -9.27 9.54 -8.77
N VAL A 100 -8.49 9.93 -7.77
CA VAL A 100 -7.35 9.15 -7.27
C VAL A 100 -7.82 7.84 -6.65
N LEU A 101 -8.76 7.88 -5.71
CA LEU A 101 -9.25 6.67 -5.02
C LEU A 101 -9.92 5.69 -6.00
N ASN A 102 -10.74 6.19 -6.92
CA ASN A 102 -11.34 5.36 -7.97
C ASN A 102 -10.27 4.79 -8.91
N GLY A 103 -9.27 5.57 -9.28
CA GLY A 103 -8.15 5.13 -10.11
C GLY A 103 -7.36 4.01 -9.44
N LEU A 104 -7.01 4.14 -8.16
CA LEU A 104 -6.29 3.09 -7.41
C LEU A 104 -7.11 1.79 -7.29
N MET A 105 -8.42 1.91 -7.06
CA MET A 105 -9.33 0.76 -7.06
C MET A 105 -9.39 0.09 -8.44
N GLN A 106 -9.49 0.88 -9.51
CA GLN A 106 -9.48 0.35 -10.87
C GLN A 106 -8.17 -0.39 -11.17
N VAL A 107 -7.02 0.17 -10.79
CA VAL A 107 -5.71 -0.47 -11.01
C VAL A 107 -5.63 -1.84 -10.35
N GLN A 108 -5.99 -1.97 -9.08
CA GLN A 108 -5.89 -3.29 -8.42
C GLN A 108 -6.85 -4.32 -9.03
N LEU A 109 -8.05 -3.90 -9.43
CA LEU A 109 -9.04 -4.80 -10.04
C LEU A 109 -8.62 -5.27 -11.43
N GLU A 110 -7.98 -4.40 -12.21
CA GLU A 110 -7.50 -4.73 -13.56
C GLU A 110 -6.23 -5.60 -13.55
N THR A 111 -5.31 -5.32 -12.62
CA THR A 111 -3.97 -5.94 -12.61
C THR A 111 -3.89 -7.17 -11.70
N GLY A 112 -4.81 -7.29 -10.74
CA GLY A 112 -4.75 -8.32 -9.69
C GLY A 112 -3.67 -8.09 -8.64
N VAL A 113 -2.88 -7.00 -8.75
CA VAL A 113 -1.89 -6.60 -7.75
C VAL A 113 -2.57 -5.75 -6.67
N PRO A 114 -2.43 -6.08 -5.38
CA PRO A 114 -2.97 -5.26 -4.30
C PRO A 114 -2.44 -3.81 -4.36
N VAL A 115 -3.36 -2.83 -4.34
CA VAL A 115 -3.04 -1.41 -4.25
C VAL A 115 -3.69 -0.84 -2.98
N LEU A 116 -2.85 -0.47 -2.01
CA LEU A 116 -3.28 0.10 -0.74
C LEU A 116 -3.30 1.63 -0.83
N SER A 117 -4.35 2.25 -0.31
CA SER A 117 -4.45 3.71 -0.24
C SER A 117 -4.20 4.21 1.17
N VAL A 118 -3.20 5.08 1.29
CA VAL A 118 -3.00 6.07 2.36
C VAL A 118 -3.07 7.48 1.77
N VAL A 119 -3.92 7.67 0.76
CA VAL A 119 -4.29 8.98 0.23
C VAL A 119 -5.41 9.53 1.12
N LEU A 120 -5.05 10.39 2.07
CA LEU A 120 -5.95 10.88 3.11
C LEU A 120 -6.59 12.22 2.71
N THR A 121 -7.86 12.38 3.06
CA THR A 121 -8.70 13.55 2.73
C THR A 121 -9.34 14.09 4.02
N PRO A 122 -8.61 14.86 4.84
CA PRO A 122 -9.16 15.39 6.09
C PRO A 122 -10.32 16.35 5.81
N GLN A 123 -11.39 16.26 6.60
CA GLN A 123 -12.53 17.21 6.52
C GLN A 123 -12.11 18.63 6.90
N GLN A 124 -11.13 18.77 7.79
CA GLN A 124 -10.60 20.05 8.26
C GLN A 124 -9.09 19.96 8.36
N PHE A 125 -8.41 20.79 7.58
CA PHE A 125 -6.96 20.94 7.61
C PHE A 125 -6.62 22.42 7.58
N HIS A 126 -5.82 22.87 8.53
CA HIS A 126 -5.33 24.24 8.59
C HIS A 126 -3.82 24.16 8.80
N GLU A 127 -3.05 24.97 8.07
CA GLU A 127 -1.58 24.99 8.12
C GLU A 127 -1.03 25.73 9.36
N HIS A 128 -1.54 25.38 10.54
CA HIS A 128 -1.04 25.88 11.82
C HIS A 128 -0.43 24.75 12.63
N THR A 129 0.50 25.08 13.52
CA THR A 129 1.39 24.13 14.21
C THR A 129 0.65 22.97 14.86
N THR A 130 -0.46 23.22 15.56
CA THR A 130 -1.24 22.17 16.24
C THR A 130 -1.82 21.14 15.28
N HIS A 131 -2.37 21.57 14.14
CA HIS A 131 -2.88 20.66 13.13
C HIS A 131 -1.72 19.90 12.47
N HIS A 132 -0.62 20.58 12.19
CA HIS A 132 0.56 19.94 11.59
C HIS A 132 1.11 18.82 12.47
N GLU A 133 1.31 19.06 13.77
CA GLU A 133 1.78 18.04 14.71
C GLU A 133 0.81 16.86 14.83
N PHE A 134 -0.50 17.15 14.93
CA PHE A 134 -1.53 16.11 14.96
C PHE A 134 -1.48 15.25 13.70
N PHE A 135 -1.46 15.86 12.52
CA PHE A 135 -1.43 15.13 11.25
C PHE A 135 -0.11 14.39 11.06
N ALA A 136 1.02 14.90 11.53
CA ALA A 136 2.30 14.19 11.45
C ALA A 136 2.25 12.87 12.25
N GLN A 137 1.76 12.92 13.50
CA GLN A 137 1.57 11.73 14.33
C GLN A 137 0.53 10.78 13.72
N HIS A 138 -0.57 11.32 13.22
CA HIS A 138 -1.64 10.52 12.63
C HIS A 138 -1.20 9.84 11.34
N LEU A 139 -0.48 10.53 10.46
CA LEU A 139 0.05 9.94 9.22
C LEU A 139 1.10 8.88 9.51
N ALA A 140 1.96 9.06 10.53
CA ALA A 140 2.87 8.01 10.96
C ALA A 140 2.12 6.74 11.40
N LEU A 141 1.06 6.88 12.19
CA LEU A 141 0.21 5.75 12.58
C LEU A 141 -0.47 5.10 11.36
N LYS A 142 -0.98 5.89 10.41
CA LYS A 142 -1.58 5.38 9.18
C LYS A 142 -0.57 4.63 8.31
N GLY A 143 0.70 5.06 8.31
CA GLY A 143 1.80 4.32 7.73
C GLY A 143 1.98 2.94 8.36
N GLN A 144 1.97 2.86 9.69
CA GLN A 144 2.09 1.58 10.42
C GLN A 144 0.91 0.65 10.10
N GLU A 145 -0.33 1.16 10.15
CA GLU A 145 -1.52 0.40 9.77
C GLU A 145 -1.44 -0.11 8.31
N ALA A 146 -0.91 0.71 7.40
CA ALA A 146 -0.72 0.33 6.01
C ALA A 146 0.35 -0.78 5.85
N ALA A 147 1.42 -0.76 6.63
CA ALA A 147 2.43 -1.83 6.64
C ALA A 147 1.84 -3.17 7.09
N GLN A 148 1.06 -3.15 8.18
CA GLN A 148 0.34 -4.33 8.67
C GLN A 148 -0.66 -4.86 7.64
N THR A 149 -1.42 -3.96 7.01
CA THR A 149 -2.36 -4.31 5.94
C THR A 149 -1.64 -4.88 4.72
N CYS A 150 -0.50 -4.29 4.33
CA CYS A 150 0.31 -4.74 3.21
C CYS A 150 0.81 -6.17 3.42
N ALA A 151 1.36 -6.45 4.62
CA ALA A 151 1.79 -7.81 4.97
C ALA A 151 0.62 -8.79 4.95
N GLY A 152 -0.52 -8.42 5.54
CA GLY A 152 -1.71 -9.27 5.56
C GLY A 152 -2.23 -9.63 4.17
N ILE A 153 -2.38 -8.63 3.28
CA ILE A 153 -2.95 -8.87 1.95
C ILE A 153 -1.98 -9.63 1.03
N VAL A 154 -0.68 -9.40 1.13
CA VAL A 154 0.33 -10.14 0.36
C VAL A 154 0.31 -11.63 0.75
N LEU A 155 0.27 -11.94 2.05
CA LEU A 155 0.19 -13.32 2.53
C LEU A 155 -1.13 -13.98 2.09
N GLN A 156 -2.26 -13.30 2.23
CA GLN A 156 -3.56 -13.81 1.81
C GLN A 156 -3.64 -14.04 0.29
N ALA A 157 -3.06 -13.16 -0.52
CA ALA A 157 -3.00 -13.32 -1.97
C ALA A 157 -2.18 -14.56 -2.36
N ALA A 158 -1.04 -14.80 -1.69
CA ALA A 158 -0.22 -15.99 -1.91
C ALA A 158 -0.93 -17.28 -1.48
N GLU A 159 -1.63 -17.27 -0.34
CA GLU A 159 -2.45 -18.39 0.13
C GLU A 159 -3.57 -18.71 -0.87
N LEU A 160 -4.30 -17.68 -1.35
CA LEU A 160 -5.37 -17.85 -2.32
C LEU A 160 -4.85 -18.41 -3.65
N ALA A 161 -3.73 -17.88 -4.16
CA ALA A 161 -3.10 -18.38 -5.39
C ALA A 161 -2.70 -19.86 -5.25
N THR A 162 -2.11 -20.23 -4.11
CA THR A 162 -1.73 -21.61 -3.80
C THR A 162 -2.96 -22.54 -3.77
N PHE A 163 -4.04 -22.10 -3.10
CA PHE A 163 -5.29 -22.85 -3.04
C PHE A 163 -5.90 -23.08 -4.43
N LEU A 164 -5.93 -22.05 -5.28
CA LEU A 164 -6.49 -22.14 -6.64
C LEU A 164 -5.63 -23.03 -7.57
N ALA A 165 -4.29 -22.95 -7.46
CA ALA A 165 -3.38 -23.79 -8.23
C ALA A 165 -3.57 -25.28 -7.89
N GLY A 166 -3.72 -25.61 -6.60
CA GLY A 166 -3.97 -26.99 -6.15
C GLY A 166 -5.30 -27.58 -6.62
N ARG A 167 -6.27 -26.76 -7.04
CA ARG A 167 -7.57 -27.20 -7.57
C ARG A 167 -7.65 -27.26 -9.09
N SER A 168 -6.73 -26.61 -9.79
CA SER A 168 -6.68 -26.58 -11.26
C SER A 168 -6.07 -27.86 -11.87
N GLY A 169 -5.64 -28.81 -11.02
CA GLY A 169 -5.09 -30.11 -11.39
C GLY A 169 -6.07 -31.30 -11.33
N VAL A 170 -7.38 -31.07 -11.46
CA VAL A 170 -8.42 -32.11 -11.59
C VAL A 170 -9.17 -31.96 -12.92
#